data_AF-A0A4Y3UNH7-F1
#
_entry.id   AF-A0A4Y3UNH7-F1
#
_cell.length_a   1.000
_cell.length_b   1.000
_cell.length_c   1.000
_cell.angle_alpha   90.00
_cell.angle_beta   90.00
_cell.angle_gamma   90.00
#
_symmetry.space_group_name_H-M   'P 1'
#
loop_
_entity.id
_entity.type
_entity.pdbx_description
1 polymer ?
#
loop_
_entity_poly.entity_id
_entity_poly.type
_entity_poly.pdbx_seq_one_letter_code
_entity_poly.pdbx_strand_id
1 'polypeptide(L)'
;MSAVHNVGDSVAETCSEPLIGGAGADSPTLWTRAWRQTARAAGAVRWYMTSLMGDSAYATYVAHQRRHHPDAPPVTERQFWRDRMDDQDRNPGARCC
;
A
#
# COMPACT_ATOMS: atom_id res chain seq x y z
N MET A 1 -34.84 -50.81 -14.62
CA MET A 1 -33.93 -51.91 -14.21
C MET A 1 -32.52 -51.40 -14.42
N SER A 2 -31.64 -51.16 -13.46
CA SER A 2 -31.66 -51.29 -12.01
C SER A 2 -30.59 -50.34 -11.46
N ALA A 3 -30.82 -49.85 -10.24
CA ALA A 3 -29.85 -49.13 -9.41
C ALA A 3 -28.59 -49.97 -9.19
N VAL A 4 -27.42 -49.32 -9.05
CA VAL A 4 -26.28 -49.96 -8.39
C VAL A 4 -25.26 -48.93 -7.85
N HIS A 5 -25.42 -48.70 -6.54
CA HIS A 5 -24.38 -48.54 -5.50
C HIS A 5 -23.42 -47.34 -5.51
N ASN A 6 -23.65 -46.46 -4.52
CA ASN A 6 -22.57 -45.82 -3.79
C ASN A 6 -21.83 -46.88 -2.95
N VAL A 7 -20.50 -46.85 -3.05
CA VAL A 7 -19.52 -47.44 -2.13
C VAL A 7 -18.60 -46.25 -1.82
N GLY A 8 -18.61 -45.62 -0.65
CA GLY A 8 -18.81 -46.18 0.67
C GLY A 8 -17.48 -46.75 1.16
N ASP A 9 -16.63 -45.85 1.66
CA ASP A 9 -15.64 -46.14 2.71
C ASP A 9 -14.46 -47.07 2.36
N SER A 10 -13.38 -46.91 3.14
CA SER A 10 -12.22 -47.81 3.21
C SER A 10 -11.23 -47.74 2.04
N VAL A 11 -9.93 -47.59 2.23
CA VAL A 11 -9.08 -47.68 3.42
C VAL A 11 -7.67 -47.26 2.98
N ALA A 12 -6.87 -46.92 3.97
CA ALA A 12 -5.41 -46.95 3.96
C ALA A 12 -4.72 -45.71 3.38
N GLU A 13 -4.22 -44.82 4.24
CA GLU A 13 -3.06 -45.09 5.10
C GLU A 13 -1.83 -45.41 4.25
N THR A 14 -1.07 -44.36 3.96
CA THR A 14 0.39 -44.45 3.99
C THR A 14 0.87 -43.14 4.61
N CYS A 15 0.73 -43.06 5.93
CA CYS A 15 1.66 -42.28 6.73
C CYS A 15 3.01 -42.99 6.65
N SER A 16 3.93 -42.43 5.87
CA SER A 16 5.37 -42.65 6.04
C SER A 16 6.15 -41.60 5.25
N GLU A 17 6.31 -40.42 5.86
CA GLU A 17 7.58 -39.69 5.73
C GLU A 17 8.71 -40.67 6.10
N PRO A 18 9.89 -40.61 5.45
CA PRO A 18 10.71 -39.42 5.63
C PRO A 18 11.66 -39.05 4.47
N LEU A 19 12.41 -37.97 4.75
CA LEU A 19 13.76 -37.66 4.28
C LEU A 19 13.89 -36.66 3.11
N ILE A 20 14.23 -35.44 3.51
CA ILE A 20 15.36 -34.65 3.02
C ILE A 20 15.93 -35.16 1.68
N GLY A 21 15.39 -34.63 0.58
CA GLY A 21 15.91 -34.80 -0.77
C GLY A 21 15.55 -33.54 -1.56
N GLY A 22 16.57 -32.73 -1.87
CA GLY A 22 16.41 -31.34 -2.29
C GLY A 22 15.54 -31.13 -3.53
N ALA A 23 14.72 -30.08 -3.47
CA ALA A 23 14.15 -29.43 -4.63
C ALA A 23 14.69 -28.01 -4.69
N GLY A 24 15.87 -27.87 -5.29
CA GLY A 24 16.29 -26.60 -5.85
C GLY A 24 15.49 -26.32 -7.13
N ALA A 25 15.14 -25.04 -7.30
CA ALA A 25 14.54 -24.43 -8.49
C ALA A 25 13.14 -24.92 -8.86
N ASP A 26 12.10 -24.12 -8.60
CA ASP A 26 11.74 -23.06 -9.53
C ASP A 26 10.96 -21.93 -8.84
N SER A 27 11.73 -20.93 -8.41
CA SER A 27 11.22 -19.72 -7.77
C SER A 27 10.51 -18.69 -8.66
N PRO A 28 10.32 -18.77 -10.02
CA PRO A 28 9.95 -17.59 -10.81
C PRO A 28 8.46 -17.16 -10.76
N THR A 29 7.56 -17.98 -10.23
CA THR A 29 6.12 -17.65 -10.15
C THR A 29 5.69 -17.22 -8.74
N LEU A 30 6.34 -17.77 -7.72
CA LEU A 30 6.11 -17.40 -6.32
C LEU A 30 6.68 -16.02 -6.01
N TRP A 31 7.89 -15.68 -6.49
CA TRP A 31 8.44 -14.34 -6.28
C TRP A 31 7.64 -13.26 -7.02
N THR A 32 7.15 -13.48 -8.24
CA THR A 32 6.40 -12.44 -8.98
C THR A 32 5.03 -12.17 -8.39
N ARG A 33 4.37 -13.19 -7.81
CA ARG A 33 3.15 -12.99 -7.03
C ARG A 33 3.51 -12.27 -5.73
N ALA A 34 4.44 -12.83 -4.94
CA ALA A 34 4.97 -12.21 -3.72
C ALA A 34 5.33 -10.73 -3.89
N TRP A 35 5.99 -10.37 -4.99
CA TRP A 35 6.42 -9.00 -5.25
C TRP A 35 5.26 -8.06 -5.60
N ARG A 36 4.19 -8.56 -6.24
CA ARG A 36 3.00 -7.76 -6.53
C ARG A 36 2.21 -7.42 -5.27
N GLN A 37 2.05 -8.36 -4.33
CA GLN A 37 1.37 -8.03 -3.07
C GLN A 37 2.23 -7.13 -2.17
N THR A 38 3.54 -7.34 -2.10
CA THR A 38 4.41 -6.45 -1.30
C THR A 38 4.54 -5.07 -1.91
N ALA A 39 4.62 -4.93 -3.24
CA ALA A 39 4.62 -3.62 -3.90
C ALA A 39 3.33 -2.84 -3.64
N ARG A 40 2.17 -3.51 -3.65
CA ARG A 40 0.88 -2.89 -3.29
C ARG A 40 0.84 -2.44 -1.84
N ALA A 41 1.28 -3.30 -0.92
CA ALA A 41 1.35 -2.96 0.50
C ALA A 41 2.31 -1.78 0.76
N ALA A 42 3.48 -1.79 0.14
CA ALA A 42 4.46 -0.69 0.24
C ALA A 42 3.89 0.64 -0.30
N GLY A 43 3.15 0.59 -1.41
CA GLY A 43 2.44 1.76 -1.94
C GLY A 43 1.39 2.32 -0.98
N ALA A 44 0.61 1.44 -0.35
CA ALA A 44 -0.40 1.84 0.65
C ALA A 44 0.24 2.43 1.91
N VAL A 45 1.32 1.83 2.42
CA VAL A 45 2.09 2.37 3.54
C VAL A 45 2.69 3.72 3.18
N ARG A 46 3.25 3.88 1.98
CA ARG A 46 3.77 5.17 1.54
C ARG A 46 2.66 6.21 1.43
N TRP A 47 1.52 5.88 0.84
CA TRP A 47 0.36 6.79 0.79
C TRP A 47 -0.08 7.22 2.19
N TYR A 48 -0.17 6.27 3.13
CA TYR A 48 -0.52 6.55 4.52
C TYR A 48 0.50 7.47 5.17
N MET A 49 1.80 7.17 5.06
CA MET A 49 2.87 8.01 5.59
C MET A 49 2.87 9.41 4.97
N THR A 50 2.72 9.55 3.65
CA THR A 50 2.67 10.86 2.98
C THR A 50 1.41 11.66 3.32
N SER A 51 0.31 10.98 3.65
CA SER A 51 -0.92 11.61 4.10
C SER A 51 -0.81 12.06 5.56
N LEU A 52 -0.22 11.22 6.43
CA LEU A 52 -0.10 11.48 7.87
C LEU A 52 1.01 12.50 8.19
N MET A 53 2.16 12.41 7.51
CA MET A 53 3.32 13.29 7.72
C MET A 53 3.16 14.66 7.04
N GLY A 54 2.06 14.88 6.30
CA GLY A 54 1.80 16.16 5.64
C GLY A 54 2.71 16.48 4.45
N ASP A 55 3.56 15.53 4.03
CA ASP A 55 4.42 15.66 2.84
C ASP A 55 3.57 15.88 1.55
N SER A 56 2.34 15.35 1.55
CA SER A 56 1.35 15.55 0.48
C SER A 56 0.64 16.93 0.49
N ALA A 57 0.99 17.84 1.41
CA ALA A 57 0.34 19.15 1.51
C ALA A 57 0.50 19.98 0.22
N TYR A 58 1.70 19.98 -0.38
CA TYR A 58 1.94 20.71 -1.62
C TYR A 58 1.16 20.11 -2.80
N ALA A 59 1.14 18.78 -2.93
CA ALA A 59 0.37 18.10 -3.97
C ALA A 59 -1.14 18.39 -3.85
N THR A 60 -1.65 18.40 -2.62
CA THR A 60 -3.05 18.76 -2.32
C THR A 60 -3.33 20.23 -2.67
N TYR A 61 -2.42 21.15 -2.32
CA TYR A 61 -2.51 22.57 -2.69
C TYR A 61 -2.56 22.74 -4.21
N VAL A 62 -1.67 22.09 -4.97
CA VAL A 62 -1.65 22.20 -6.44
C VAL A 62 -2.94 21.61 -7.04
N ALA A 63 -3.43 20.49 -6.52
CA ALA A 63 -4.69 19.90 -6.98
C ALA A 63 -5.89 20.83 -6.71
N HIS A 64 -5.92 21.48 -5.54
CA HIS A 64 -6.92 22.48 -5.20
C HIS A 64 -6.80 23.73 -6.10
N GLN A 65 -5.59 24.25 -6.26
CA GLN A 65 -5.29 25.40 -7.11
C GLN A 65 -5.73 25.15 -8.56
N ARG A 66 -5.42 23.98 -9.12
CA ARG A 66 -5.84 23.62 -10.49
C ARG A 66 -7.36 23.51 -10.65
N ARG A 67 -8.09 23.15 -9.58
CA ARG A 67 -9.56 23.06 -9.60
C ARG A 67 -10.22 24.44 -9.50
N HIS A 68 -9.69 25.34 -8.68
CA HIS A 68 -10.31 26.65 -8.42
C HIS A 68 -9.76 27.78 -9.30
N HIS A 69 -8.51 27.65 -9.75
CA HIS A 69 -7.77 28.66 -10.49
C HIS A 69 -6.91 28.01 -11.59
N PRO A 70 -7.55 27.51 -12.67
CA PRO A 70 -6.84 26.80 -13.74
C PRO A 70 -5.83 27.69 -14.49
N ASP A 71 -6.04 29.02 -14.51
CA ASP A 71 -5.22 29.97 -15.27
C ASP A 71 -4.04 30.54 -14.45
N ALA A 72 -4.00 30.30 -13.13
CA ALA A 72 -2.94 30.79 -12.27
C ALA A 72 -1.83 29.74 -12.10
N PRO A 73 -0.57 30.06 -12.38
CA PRO A 73 0.53 29.13 -12.12
C PRO A 73 0.63 28.87 -10.60
N PRO A 74 0.68 27.61 -10.15
CA PRO A 74 0.85 27.29 -8.74
C PRO A 74 2.19 27.82 -8.23
N VAL A 75 2.24 28.29 -6.99
CA VAL A 75 3.49 28.72 -6.36
C VAL A 75 4.47 27.55 -6.28
N THR A 76 5.78 27.85 -6.28
CA THR A 76 6.80 26.79 -6.14
C THR A 76 6.70 26.12 -4.77
N GLU A 77 7.07 24.84 -4.69
CA GLU A 77 7.04 24.05 -3.45
C GLU A 77 7.78 24.72 -2.30
N ARG A 78 8.98 25.28 -2.56
CA ARG A 78 9.75 26.01 -1.56
C ARG A 78 9.01 27.25 -1.03
N GLN A 79 8.33 27.99 -1.91
CA GLN A 79 7.56 29.17 -1.53
C GLN A 79 6.38 28.77 -0.63
N PHE A 80 5.65 27.71 -1.01
CA PHE A 80 4.55 27.17 -0.23
C PHE A 80 4.97 26.81 1.20
N TRP A 81 6.11 26.13 1.36
CA TRP A 81 6.61 25.77 2.70
C TRP A 81 7.04 26.99 3.52
N ARG A 82 7.65 28.01 2.88
CA ARG A 82 8.00 29.26 3.57
C ARG A 82 6.76 29.99 4.05
N ASP A 83 5.79 30.22 3.16
CA ASP A 83 4.56 30.93 3.51
C ASP A 83 3.78 30.21 4.62
N ARG A 84 3.79 28.87 4.62
CA ARG A 84 3.17 28.03 5.65
C ARG A 84 3.90 28.11 7.00
N MET A 85 5.23 28.23 7.01
CA MET A 85 5.99 28.45 8.24
C MET A 85 5.76 29.86 8.77
N ASP A 86 5.78 30.86 7.90
CA ASP A 86 5.52 32.26 8.24
C ASP A 86 4.08 32.44 8.78
N ASP A 87 3.11 31.70 8.25
CA ASP A 87 1.74 31.68 8.77
C ASP A 87 1.66 31.01 10.17
N GLN A 88 2.40 29.93 10.41
CA GLN A 88 2.49 29.30 11.74
C GLN A 88 3.20 30.19 12.76
N ASP A 89 4.22 30.93 12.35
CA ASP A 89 4.93 31.88 13.20
C ASP A 89 4.07 33.11 13.50
N ARG A 90 3.26 33.58 12.55
CA ARG A 90 2.32 34.71 12.73
C ARG A 90 1.06 34.32 13.49
N ASN A 91 0.59 33.10 13.32
CA ASN A 91 -0.53 32.51 14.05
C ASN A 91 -0.04 31.31 14.86
N PRO A 92 0.74 31.55 15.95
CA PRO A 92 1.07 30.50 16.89
C PRO A 92 -0.22 30.17 17.63
N GLY A 93 -1.01 29.25 17.07
CA GLY A 93 -2.42 29.02 17.38
C GLY A 93 -2.71 29.18 18.86
N ALA A 94 -3.66 30.08 19.17
CA ALA A 94 -4.11 30.50 20.49
C ALA A 94 -3.43 29.72 21.62
N ARG A 95 -2.19 30.11 21.95
CA ARG A 95 -1.51 29.65 23.15
C ARG A 95 -2.39 30.17 24.28
N CYS A 96 -3.15 29.28 24.91
CA CYS A 96 -3.82 29.61 26.15
C CYS A 96 -2.75 29.98 27.18
N CYS A 97 -2.57 31.27 27.36
CA CYS A 97 -2.12 31.84 28.62
C CYS A 97 -3.34 31.99 29.53
#